data_AF-A0A502IPU0-F1
#
_entry.id   AF-A0A502IPU0-F1
#
_cell.length_a   1.000
_cell.length_b   1.000
_cell.length_c   1.000
_cell.angle_alpha   90.00
_cell.angle_beta   90.00
_cell.angle_gamma   90.00
#
_symmetry.space_group_name_H-M   'P 1'
#
loop_
_entity.id
_entity.type
_entity.pdbx_description
1 polymer ?
#
loop_
_entity_poly.entity_id
_entity_poly.type
_entity_poly.pdbx_seq_one_letter_code
_entity_poly.pdbx_strand_id
1 'polypeptide(L)'
;MRLTMEIQTLFKPGNGIAALIGAVVLPWVDILYGAERREVLFFFCLIIGADWLTGVCASKREKTYSSDYGIRKGIPRTLFVFLLPVIANFFDAALQTPGFLFYGVIFGLSYHTWVSVTANTVRAGWGRIVPVSVMRLIGSELKAKSERSQKHKEGK
;
A
#
# COMPACT_ATOMS: atom_id res chain seq x y z
N MET A 1 -8.74 38.37 18.55
CA MET A 1 -7.29 38.27 18.27
C MET A 1 -6.79 36.82 18.16
N ARG A 2 -7.29 35.84 18.93
CA ARG A 2 -6.90 34.42 18.83
C ARG A 2 -7.42 33.71 17.57
N LEU A 3 -8.69 33.94 17.20
CA LEU A 3 -9.33 33.34 16.02
C LEU A 3 -8.69 33.79 14.68
N THR A 4 -8.30 35.06 14.61
CA THR A 4 -7.64 35.65 13.43
C THR A 4 -6.23 35.12 13.22
N MET A 5 -5.54 34.75 14.31
CA MET A 5 -4.19 34.17 14.25
C MET A 5 -4.22 32.72 13.73
N GLU A 6 -5.24 31.93 14.09
CA GLU A 6 -5.39 30.55 13.58
C GLU A 6 -5.66 30.50 12.06
N ILE A 7 -6.53 31.39 11.57
CA ILE A 7 -6.80 31.51 10.13
C ILE A 7 -5.52 31.93 9.37
N GLN A 8 -4.73 32.86 9.92
CA GLN A 8 -3.46 33.26 9.27
C GLN A 8 -2.40 32.16 9.27
N THR A 9 -2.37 31.27 10.27
CA THR A 9 -1.47 30.10 10.27
C THR A 9 -1.89 28.99 9.31
N LEU A 10 -3.19 28.92 8.97
CA LEU A 10 -3.75 28.09 7.90
C LEU A 10 -3.29 28.53 6.51
N PHE A 11 -3.02 29.82 6.32
CA PHE A 11 -2.54 30.41 5.06
C PHE A 11 -1.01 30.63 4.99
N LYS A 12 -0.21 29.84 5.72
CA LYS A 12 1.19 29.63 5.27
C LYS A 12 1.12 28.92 3.90
N PRO A 13 1.86 29.34 2.86
CA PRO A 13 1.70 28.80 1.51
C PRO A 13 1.76 27.26 1.43
N GLY A 14 2.59 26.62 2.26
CA GLY A 14 2.65 25.16 2.37
C GLY A 14 1.50 24.51 3.18
N ASN A 15 0.94 25.21 4.17
CA ASN A 15 -0.16 24.69 4.99
C ASN A 15 -1.53 24.89 4.33
N GLY A 16 -1.70 25.96 3.54
CA GLY A 16 -2.97 26.26 2.88
C GLY A 16 -3.30 25.27 1.77
N ILE A 17 -2.29 24.86 0.98
CA ILE A 17 -2.46 23.84 -0.07
C ILE A 17 -2.75 22.47 0.56
N ALA A 18 -2.02 22.10 1.61
CA ALA A 18 -2.26 20.85 2.34
C ALA A 18 -3.66 20.83 2.98
N ALA A 19 -4.10 21.95 3.58
CA ALA A 19 -5.43 22.09 4.14
C ALA A 19 -6.52 22.00 3.07
N LEU A 20 -6.31 22.60 1.90
CA LEU A 20 -7.27 22.55 0.79
C LEU A 20 -7.39 21.12 0.21
N ILE A 21 -6.26 20.44 -0.01
CA ILE A 21 -6.24 19.04 -0.46
C ILE A 21 -6.93 18.17 0.58
N GLY A 22 -6.62 18.35 1.87
CA GLY A 22 -7.28 17.63 2.96
C GLY A 22 -8.79 17.84 2.98
N ALA A 23 -9.25 19.08 2.86
CA ALA A 23 -10.67 19.42 2.87
C ALA A 23 -11.45 18.79 1.71
N VAL A 24 -10.83 18.62 0.54
CA VAL A 24 -11.46 17.96 -0.60
C VAL A 24 -11.35 16.44 -0.48
N VAL A 25 -10.17 15.90 -0.16
CA VAL A 25 -9.90 14.46 -0.22
C VAL A 25 -10.46 13.69 0.97
N LEU A 26 -10.37 14.23 2.19
CA LEU A 26 -10.77 13.51 3.41
C LEU A 26 -12.25 13.10 3.41
N PRO A 27 -13.22 13.95 3.00
CA PRO A 27 -14.62 13.53 2.91
C PRO A 27 -14.82 12.34 1.97
N TRP A 28 -14.11 12.29 0.84
CA TRP A 28 -14.18 11.14 -0.07
C TRP A 28 -13.59 9.90 0.57
N VAL A 29 -12.49 10.00 1.33
CA VAL A 29 -11.94 8.86 2.06
C VAL A 29 -12.94 8.30 3.06
N ASP A 30 -13.60 9.17 3.83
CA ASP A 30 -14.62 8.76 4.81
C ASP A 30 -15.83 8.09 4.14
N ILE A 31 -16.30 8.63 3.01
CA ILE A 31 -17.42 8.04 2.25
C ILE A 31 -17.02 6.67 1.68
N LEU A 32 -15.83 6.57 1.07
CA LEU A 32 -15.42 5.39 0.33
C LEU A 32 -15.03 4.22 1.25
N TYR A 33 -14.36 4.50 2.38
CA TYR A 33 -13.80 3.46 3.25
C TYR A 33 -14.50 3.35 4.62
N GLY A 34 -15.28 4.37 5.01
CA GLY A 34 -15.91 4.48 6.32
C GLY A 34 -15.08 5.32 7.30
N ALA A 35 -15.71 6.34 7.90
CA ALA A 35 -15.05 7.29 8.81
C ALA A 35 -14.45 6.62 10.05
N GLU A 36 -15.09 5.57 10.57
CA GLU A 36 -14.69 4.83 11.78
C GLU A 36 -13.52 3.85 11.56
N ARG A 37 -12.94 3.81 10.35
CA ARG A 37 -11.98 2.77 9.94
C ARG A 37 -10.61 3.34 9.57
N ARG A 38 -10.28 4.51 10.09
CA ARG A 38 -9.07 5.26 9.72
C ARG A 38 -7.79 4.54 10.13
N GLU A 39 -7.76 3.91 11.29
CA GLU A 39 -6.58 3.20 11.81
C GLU A 39 -6.22 2.01 10.93
N VAL A 40 -7.21 1.21 10.52
CA VAL A 40 -6.96 0.05 9.66
C VAL A 40 -6.58 0.47 8.24
N LEU A 41 -7.18 1.55 7.72
CA LEU A 41 -6.80 2.11 6.43
C LEU A 41 -5.38 2.67 6.46
N PHE A 42 -4.98 3.32 7.55
CA PHE A 42 -3.63 3.81 7.74
C PHE A 42 -2.60 2.66 7.80
N PHE A 43 -2.90 1.60 8.56
CA PHE A 43 -2.11 0.37 8.55
C PHE A 43 -1.97 -0.21 7.14
N PHE A 44 -3.07 -0.26 6.38
CA PHE A 44 -3.08 -0.76 5.01
C PHE A 44 -2.22 0.09 4.06
N CYS A 45 -2.23 1.41 4.21
CA CYS A 45 -1.33 2.30 3.48
C CYS A 45 0.14 2.06 3.84
N LEU A 46 0.45 1.86 5.13
CA LEU A 46 1.82 1.60 5.58
C LEU A 46 2.39 0.30 4.99
N ILE A 47 1.60 -0.79 4.99
CA ILE A 47 2.07 -2.07 4.47
C ILE A 47 2.25 -2.05 2.95
N ILE A 48 1.38 -1.36 2.20
CA ILE A 48 1.56 -1.12 0.77
C ILE A 48 2.82 -0.27 0.53
N GLY A 49 3.03 0.79 1.31
CA GLY A 49 4.24 1.61 1.23
C GLY A 49 5.51 0.80 1.47
N ALA A 50 5.49 -0.10 2.45
CA ALA A 50 6.60 -1.03 2.70
C ALA A 50 6.83 -2.00 1.52
N ASP A 51 5.79 -2.48 0.85
CA ASP A 51 5.92 -3.35 -0.33
C ASP A 51 6.62 -2.63 -1.48
N TRP A 52 6.23 -1.38 -1.72
CA TRP A 52 6.87 -0.53 -2.72
C TRP A 52 8.34 -0.25 -2.37
N LEU A 53 8.62 0.14 -1.12
CA LEU A 53 9.98 0.43 -0.68
C LEU A 53 10.89 -0.80 -0.84
N THR A 54 10.48 -1.94 -0.30
CA THR A 54 11.25 -3.19 -0.38
C THR A 54 11.38 -3.68 -1.81
N GLY A 55 10.34 -3.53 -2.65
CA GLY A 55 10.38 -3.88 -4.07
C GLY A 55 11.35 -3.03 -4.90
N VAL A 56 11.41 -1.73 -4.63
CA VAL A 56 12.38 -0.82 -5.24
C VAL A 56 13.81 -1.18 -4.81
N CYS A 57 14.04 -1.42 -3.52
CA CYS A 57 15.36 -1.85 -3.02
C CYS A 57 15.80 -3.19 -3.64
N ALA A 58 14.90 -4.17 -3.71
CA ALA A 58 15.15 -5.47 -4.33
C ALA A 58 15.52 -5.35 -5.81
N SER A 59 14.72 -4.62 -6.58
CA SER A 59 14.96 -4.45 -8.02
C SER A 59 16.24 -3.68 -8.34
N LYS A 60 16.59 -2.67 -7.54
CA LYS A 60 17.88 -1.97 -7.65
C LYS A 60 19.05 -2.92 -7.39
N ARG A 61 18.99 -3.72 -6.33
CA ARG A 61 20.04 -4.71 -6.00
C ARG A 61 20.19 -5.77 -7.09
N GLU A 62 19.09 -6.24 -7.64
CA GLU A 62 19.09 -7.26 -8.71
C GLU A 62 19.41 -6.69 -10.10
N LYS A 63 19.54 -5.37 -10.23
CA LYS A 63 19.74 -4.64 -11.50
C LYS A 63 18.57 -4.80 -12.49
N THR A 64 17.35 -4.98 -11.97
CA THR A 64 16.10 -5.13 -12.73
C THR A 64 15.14 -3.94 -12.56
N TYR A 65 15.60 -2.85 -11.96
CA TYR A 65 14.80 -1.64 -11.78
C TYR A 65 14.41 -1.01 -13.13
N SER A 66 13.12 -0.72 -13.29
CA SER A 66 12.55 -0.03 -14.46
C SER A 66 11.43 0.91 -14.03
N SER A 67 11.55 2.19 -14.37
CA SER A 67 10.49 3.18 -14.15
C SER A 67 9.23 2.86 -14.96
N ASP A 68 9.38 2.32 -16.17
CA ASP A 68 8.26 1.89 -17.02
C ASP A 68 7.41 0.81 -16.35
N TYR A 69 8.06 -0.13 -15.65
CA TYR A 69 7.35 -1.13 -14.85
C TYR A 69 6.54 -0.48 -13.72
N GLY A 70 7.14 0.46 -12.99
CA GLY A 70 6.46 1.16 -11.90
C GLY A 70 5.21 1.90 -12.37
N ILE A 71 5.32 2.63 -13.47
CA ILE A 71 4.22 3.45 -14.01
C ILE A 71 3.15 2.57 -14.67
N ARG A 72 3.53 1.68 -15.60
CA ARG A 72 2.56 0.92 -16.41
C ARG A 72 1.95 -0.28 -15.70
N LYS A 73 2.64 -0.85 -14.72
CA LYS A 73 2.18 -2.06 -14.01
C LYS A 73 1.99 -1.83 -12.52
N GLY A 74 2.90 -1.10 -11.87
CA GLY A 74 2.86 -0.87 -10.42
C GLY A 74 1.67 -0.02 -9.97
N ILE A 75 1.48 1.15 -10.59
CA ILE A 75 0.41 2.08 -10.24
C ILE A 75 -0.98 1.46 -10.47
N PRO A 76 -1.33 0.92 -11.65
CA PRO A 76 -2.66 0.33 -11.87
C PRO A 76 -2.98 -0.81 -10.90
N ARG A 77 -2.00 -1.68 -10.61
CA ARG A 77 -2.15 -2.75 -9.60
C ARG A 77 -2.52 -2.18 -8.24
N THR A 78 -1.82 -1.13 -7.81
CA THR A 78 -2.02 -0.54 -6.48
C THR A 78 -3.37 0.17 -6.40
N LEU A 79 -3.78 0.88 -7.45
CA LEU A 79 -5.12 1.47 -7.54
C LEU A 79 -6.21 0.41 -7.44
N PHE A 80 -6.04 -0.74 -8.12
CA PHE A 80 -6.97 -1.86 -8.03
C PHE A 80 -7.04 -2.44 -6.60
N VAL A 81 -5.90 -2.56 -5.92
CA VAL A 81 -5.84 -3.01 -4.51
C VAL A 81 -6.60 -2.07 -3.58
N PHE A 82 -6.52 -0.75 -3.79
CA PHE A 82 -7.30 0.23 -3.02
C PHE A 82 -8.80 0.23 -3.37
N LEU A 83 -9.16 -0.11 -4.61
CA LEU A 83 -10.56 -0.19 -5.03
C LEU A 83 -11.34 -1.32 -4.32
N LEU A 84 -10.69 -2.44 -4.00
CA LEU A 84 -11.36 -3.62 -3.43
C LEU A 84 -12.01 -3.35 -2.05
N PRO A 85 -11.33 -2.73 -1.06
CA PRO A 85 -11.98 -2.34 0.19
C PRO A 85 -13.13 -1.36 -0.01
N VAL A 86 -13.04 -0.45 -0.99
CA VAL A 86 -14.14 0.46 -1.32
C VAL A 86 -15.36 -0.35 -1.75
N ILE A 87 -15.21 -1.26 -2.71
CA ILE A 87 -16.31 -2.14 -3.15
C ILE A 87 -16.89 -2.90 -1.95
N ALA A 88 -16.04 -3.47 -1.11
CA ALA A 88 -16.48 -4.20 0.09
C ALA A 88 -17.28 -3.33 1.07
N ASN A 89 -16.87 -2.07 1.29
CA ASN A 89 -17.61 -1.12 2.12
C ASN A 89 -19.03 -0.84 1.56
N PHE A 90 -19.15 -0.64 0.24
CA PHE A 90 -20.46 -0.44 -0.40
C PHE A 90 -21.33 -1.69 -0.28
N PHE A 91 -20.76 -2.89 -0.39
CA PHE A 91 -21.49 -4.14 -0.16
C PHE A 91 -21.92 -4.29 1.31
N ASP A 92 -21.07 -3.97 2.27
CA ASP A 92 -21.42 -3.98 3.70
C ASP A 92 -22.60 -3.03 3.99
N ALA A 93 -22.63 -1.86 3.36
CA ALA A 93 -23.74 -0.93 3.48
C ALA A 93 -25.03 -1.49 2.86
N ALA A 94 -24.94 -2.10 1.67
CA ALA A 94 -26.09 -2.68 0.97
C ALA A 94 -26.68 -3.90 1.71
N LEU A 95 -25.83 -4.71 2.35
CA LEU A 95 -26.22 -5.93 3.07
C LEU A 95 -26.49 -5.69 4.56
N GLN A 96 -26.34 -4.45 5.05
CA GLN A 96 -26.45 -4.10 6.47
C GLN A 96 -25.49 -4.92 7.37
N THR A 97 -24.30 -5.22 6.87
CA THR A 97 -23.23 -5.94 7.59
C THR A 97 -22.04 -5.01 7.84
N PRO A 98 -22.19 -3.92 8.62
CA PRO A 98 -21.21 -2.84 8.66
C PRO A 98 -19.81 -3.35 9.03
N GLY A 99 -18.90 -3.33 8.03
CA GLY A 99 -17.48 -3.62 8.18
C GLY A 99 -17.08 -5.07 7.98
N PHE A 100 -18.02 -6.00 7.88
CA PHE A 100 -17.69 -7.43 7.79
C PHE A 100 -16.83 -7.75 6.55
N LEU A 101 -17.31 -7.40 5.37
CA LEU A 101 -16.59 -7.61 4.11
C LEU A 101 -15.38 -6.69 4.02
N PHE A 102 -15.51 -5.44 4.46
CA PHE A 102 -14.42 -4.47 4.46
C PHE A 102 -13.19 -4.99 5.22
N TYR A 103 -13.37 -5.42 6.47
CA TYR A 103 -12.26 -5.94 7.28
C TYR A 103 -11.72 -7.25 6.71
N GLY A 104 -12.58 -8.12 6.19
CA GLY A 104 -12.15 -9.35 5.52
C GLY A 104 -11.25 -9.08 4.31
N VAL A 105 -11.64 -8.14 3.46
CA VAL A 105 -10.86 -7.74 2.28
C VAL A 105 -9.56 -7.05 2.68
N ILE A 106 -9.59 -6.11 3.62
CA ILE A 106 -8.37 -5.45 4.12
C ILE A 106 -7.40 -6.47 4.72
N PHE A 107 -7.90 -7.43 5.52
CA PHE A 107 -7.07 -8.46 6.11
C PHE A 107 -6.43 -9.35 5.03
N GLY A 108 -7.22 -9.85 4.08
CA GLY A 108 -6.73 -10.70 3.00
C GLY A 108 -5.68 -9.99 2.14
N LEU A 109 -5.95 -8.74 1.75
CA LEU A 109 -4.99 -7.94 0.99
C LEU A 109 -3.73 -7.64 1.79
N SER A 110 -3.87 -7.24 3.06
CA SER A 110 -2.74 -6.98 3.95
C SER A 110 -1.87 -8.23 4.11
N TYR A 111 -2.46 -9.40 4.29
CA TYR A 111 -1.73 -10.65 4.38
C TYR A 111 -0.93 -10.94 3.10
N HIS A 112 -1.56 -10.81 1.93
CA HIS A 112 -0.86 -10.97 0.65
C HIS A 112 0.26 -9.94 0.46
N THR A 113 0.03 -8.68 0.84
CA THR A 113 1.04 -7.63 0.79
C THR A 113 2.18 -7.94 1.76
N TRP A 114 1.91 -8.43 2.96
CA TRP A 114 2.93 -8.84 3.94
C TRP A 114 3.86 -9.92 3.39
N VAL A 115 3.30 -10.94 2.75
CA VAL A 115 4.07 -11.99 2.06
C VAL A 115 4.97 -11.36 0.99
N SER A 116 4.45 -10.41 0.21
CA SER A 116 5.22 -9.70 -0.82
C SER A 116 6.36 -8.87 -0.23
N VAL A 117 6.10 -8.10 0.82
CA VAL A 117 7.10 -7.31 1.59
C VAL A 117 8.23 -8.20 2.05
N THR A 118 7.88 -9.35 2.64
CA THR A 118 8.87 -10.28 3.18
C THR A 118 9.75 -10.86 2.08
N ALA A 119 9.16 -11.30 0.96
CA ALA A 119 9.92 -11.81 -0.18
C ALA A 119 10.82 -10.74 -0.80
N ASN A 120 10.34 -9.50 -0.92
CA ASN A 120 11.13 -8.37 -1.41
C ASN A 120 12.26 -8.01 -0.45
N THR A 121 12.04 -8.08 0.87
CA THR A 121 13.04 -7.84 1.91
C THR A 121 14.22 -8.82 1.79
N VAL A 122 13.93 -10.11 1.59
CA VAL A 122 14.97 -11.13 1.35
C VAL A 122 15.74 -10.82 0.06
N ARG A 123 15.03 -10.51 -1.03
CA ARG A 123 15.64 -10.11 -2.32
C ARG A 123 16.49 -8.84 -2.21
N ALA A 124 16.09 -7.89 -1.38
CA ALA A 124 16.85 -6.68 -1.07
C ALA A 124 18.12 -6.96 -0.25
N GLY A 125 18.30 -8.18 0.27
CA GLY A 125 19.48 -8.58 1.06
C GLY A 125 19.29 -8.43 2.56
N TRP A 126 18.08 -8.10 3.00
CA TRP A 126 17.73 -7.91 4.40
C TRP A 126 17.14 -9.19 5.03
N GLY A 127 17.42 -10.35 4.44
CA GLY A 127 16.88 -11.64 4.90
C GLY A 127 17.22 -11.97 6.36
N ARG A 128 18.27 -11.40 6.94
CA ARG A 128 18.62 -11.56 8.37
C ARG A 128 17.55 -10.99 9.32
N ILE A 129 16.73 -10.04 8.85
CA ILE A 129 15.63 -9.44 9.61
C ILE A 129 14.40 -10.36 9.62
N VAL A 130 14.30 -11.27 8.64
CA VAL A 130 13.13 -12.15 8.46
C VAL A 130 13.34 -13.46 9.22
N PRO A 131 12.44 -13.83 10.16
CA PRO A 131 12.55 -15.11 10.87
C PRO A 131 12.45 -16.32 9.92
N VAL A 132 13.17 -17.39 10.26
CA VAL A 132 13.24 -18.62 9.43
C VAL A 132 11.86 -19.24 9.17
N SER A 133 10.98 -19.25 10.17
CA SER A 133 9.61 -19.76 10.02
C SER A 133 8.83 -19.00 8.94
N VAL A 134 9.02 -17.67 8.85
CA VAL A 134 8.37 -16.85 7.83
C VAL A 134 8.97 -17.14 6.45
N MET A 135 10.29 -17.33 6.35
CA MET A 135 10.94 -17.70 5.08
C MET A 135 10.40 -19.02 4.50
N ARG A 136 10.07 -20.00 5.33
CA ARG A 136 9.46 -21.27 4.87
C ARG A 136 8.06 -21.05 4.30
N LEU A 137 7.25 -20.16 4.89
CA LEU A 137 5.91 -19.84 4.43
C LEU A 137 5.92 -19.14 3.06
N ILE A 138 6.89 -18.28 2.81
CA ILE A 138 6.97 -17.47 1.59
C ILE A 138 7.90 -18.06 0.51
N GLY A 139 8.43 -19.27 0.71
CA GLY A 139 9.45 -19.85 -0.15
C GLY A 139 9.03 -19.98 -1.61
N SER A 140 7.76 -20.30 -1.87
CA SER A 140 7.18 -20.37 -3.21
C SER A 140 7.17 -19.00 -3.91
N GLU A 141 6.74 -17.94 -3.20
CA GLU A 141 6.74 -16.58 -3.74
C GLU A 141 8.16 -16.07 -3.99
N LEU A 142 9.10 -16.40 -3.10
CA LEU A 142 10.51 -16.04 -3.26
C LEU A 142 11.10 -16.68 -4.53
N LYS A 143 10.86 -17.98 -4.74
CA LYS A 143 11.30 -18.70 -5.94
C LYS A 143 10.69 -18.09 -7.20
N ALA A 144 9.37 -17.86 -7.21
CA ALA A 144 8.66 -17.26 -8.33
C ALA A 144 9.16 -15.83 -8.65
N LYS A 145 9.53 -15.04 -7.63
CA LYS A 145 10.10 -13.69 -7.81
C LYS A 145 11.55 -13.72 -8.30
N SER A 146 12.35 -14.68 -7.86
CA SER A 146 13.72 -14.89 -8.32
C SER A 146 13.76 -15.31 -9.80
N GLU A 147 12.95 -16.28 -10.20
CA GLU A 147 12.86 -16.76 -11.59
C GLU A 147 12.42 -15.64 -12.55
N ARG A 148 11.44 -14.83 -12.14
CA ARG A 148 11.00 -13.65 -12.93
C ARG A 148 12.13 -12.66 -13.15
N SER A 149 12.99 -12.46 -12.14
CA SER A 149 14.14 -11.57 -12.24
C SER A 149 15.23 -12.12 -13.17
N GLN A 150 15.51 -13.42 -13.12
CA GLN A 150 16.45 -14.09 -14.03
C GLN A 150 16.01 -14.03 -15.49
N LYS A 151 14.73 -14.36 -15.78
CA LYS A 151 14.18 -14.24 -17.15
C LYS A 151 14.33 -12.84 -17.73
N HIS A 152 14.24 -11.80 -16.88
CA HIS A 152 14.43 -10.42 -17.33
C HIS A 152 15.90 -10.11 -17.68
N LYS A 153 16.86 -10.80 -17.05
CA LYS A 153 18.29 -10.69 -17.39
C LYS A 153 18.64 -11.44 -18.67
N GLU A 154 18.01 -12.59 -18.92
CA GLU A 154 18.26 -13.44 -20.09
C GLU A 154 17.57 -12.95 -21.37
N GLY A 155 16.44 -12.23 -21.24
CA GLY A 155 15.72 -11.62 -22.38
C GLY A 155 16.24 -10.25 -22.80
N LYS A 156 17.43 -9.85 -22.34
CA LYS A 156 18.20 -8.69 -22.78
C LYS A 156 19.52 -9.17 -23.36
#